data_AF-A0A7C1EHA3-F1
#
_entry.id   AF-A0A7C1EHA3-F1
#
_cell.length_a   1.000
_cell.length_b   1.000
_cell.length_c   1.000
_cell.angle_alpha   90.00
_cell.angle_beta   90.00
_cell.angle_gamma   90.00
#
_symmetry.space_group_name_H-M   'P 1'
#
loop_
_entity.id
_entity.type
_entity.pdbx_description
1 polymer ?
#
loop_
_entity_poly.entity_id
_entity_poly.type
_entity_poly.pdbx_seq_one_letter_code
_entity_poly.pdbx_strand_id
1 'polypeptide(L)'
;MKSSSPSAKSGLRTSPLSLMALNKACNPFIDRDQSDTSQFWPFTWEQTLYEGESYGAPFEIDVRVLFYNKNLLQEAGFENPPQTWDELWTYADVLDKYDEDGNLVRMAFLPTYGNVRLDLWAMTNGAGWQACH
;
A
#
# COMPACT_ATOMS: atom_id res chain seq x y z
N MET A 1 39.15 22.64 -19.93
CA MET A 1 38.68 21.35 -19.38
C MET A 1 37.42 21.61 -18.58
N LYS A 2 36.27 21.15 -19.08
CA LYS A 2 34.96 21.27 -18.42
C LYS A 2 34.83 20.14 -17.40
N SER A 3 34.54 20.47 -16.15
CA SER A 3 34.03 19.53 -15.15
C SER A 3 32.81 20.19 -14.54
N SER A 4 31.66 19.98 -15.18
CA SER A 4 30.36 20.36 -14.67
C SER A 4 29.76 19.15 -13.97
N SER A 5 29.69 19.22 -12.64
CA SER A 5 29.05 18.24 -11.76
C SER A 5 27.60 17.99 -12.19
N PRO A 6 27.14 16.73 -12.32
CA PRO A 6 25.73 16.47 -12.57
C PRO A 6 24.92 16.78 -11.31
N SER A 7 23.95 17.67 -11.47
CA SER A 7 22.89 17.97 -10.50
C SER A 7 22.24 16.70 -9.99
N ALA A 8 22.22 16.54 -8.67
CA ALA A 8 21.37 15.58 -7.97
C ALA A 8 19.92 15.79 -8.41
N LYS A 9 19.32 14.80 -9.08
CA LYS A 9 17.86 14.71 -9.21
C LYS A 9 17.35 14.06 -7.93
N SER A 10 16.52 14.82 -7.22
CA SER A 10 15.90 14.47 -5.95
C SER A 10 15.15 13.14 -6.01
N GLY A 11 15.50 12.24 -5.08
CA GLY A 11 14.52 11.42 -4.37
C GLY A 11 13.61 10.50 -5.20
N LEU A 12 14.17 9.50 -5.86
CA LEU A 12 13.44 8.24 -6.06
C LEU A 12 14.08 7.19 -5.16
N ARG A 13 13.35 6.87 -4.10
CA ARG A 13 13.57 5.72 -3.22
C ARG A 13 13.92 4.53 -4.10
N THR A 14 15.02 3.84 -3.83
CA THR A 14 15.28 2.51 -4.38
C THR A 14 14.20 1.58 -3.82
N SER A 15 13.07 1.55 -4.50
CA SER A 15 12.04 0.53 -4.38
C SER A 15 12.69 -0.84 -4.51
N PRO A 16 12.18 -1.91 -3.87
CA PRO A 16 12.63 -3.28 -4.12
C PRO A 16 12.63 -3.66 -5.62
N LEU A 17 12.01 -2.86 -6.49
CA LEU A 17 12.17 -2.90 -7.95
C LEU A 17 13.62 -2.73 -8.44
N SER A 18 14.54 -2.15 -7.66
CA SER A 18 15.97 -2.14 -8.01
C SER A 18 16.57 -3.55 -8.08
N LEU A 19 15.96 -4.56 -7.43
CA LEU A 19 16.29 -5.98 -7.65
C LEU A 19 15.74 -6.52 -8.98
N MET A 20 14.71 -5.92 -9.58
CA MET A 20 14.21 -6.35 -10.90
C MET A 20 15.21 -6.08 -12.01
N ALA A 21 16.16 -5.15 -11.83
CA ALA A 21 17.26 -4.93 -12.76
C ALA A 21 18.21 -6.15 -12.91
N LEU A 22 18.08 -7.18 -12.06
CA LEU A 22 18.74 -8.48 -12.25
C LEU A 22 18.02 -9.37 -13.28
N ASN A 23 16.74 -9.09 -13.59
CA ASN A 23 15.98 -9.79 -14.62
C ASN A 23 16.12 -9.08 -15.97
N LYS A 24 16.10 -9.84 -17.07
CA LYS A 24 16.06 -9.25 -18.43
C LYS A 24 14.72 -8.55 -18.64
N ALA A 25 14.74 -7.41 -19.34
CA ALA A 25 13.54 -6.75 -19.80
C ALA A 25 12.65 -7.72 -20.61
N CYS A 26 11.34 -7.58 -20.46
CA CYS A 26 10.31 -8.35 -21.14
C CYS A 26 10.08 -7.87 -22.59
N ASN A 27 10.48 -6.65 -22.93
CA ASN A 27 10.28 -6.03 -24.26
C ASN A 27 10.68 -6.95 -25.43
N PRO A 28 11.84 -7.64 -25.43
CA PRO A 28 12.19 -8.56 -26.51
C PRO A 28 11.23 -9.74 -26.69
N PHE A 29 10.58 -10.20 -25.63
CA PHE A 29 9.58 -11.27 -25.70
C PHE A 29 8.24 -10.74 -26.19
N ILE A 30 7.85 -9.54 -25.75
CA ILE A 30 6.64 -8.83 -26.21
C ILE A 30 6.73 -8.58 -27.72
N ASP A 31 7.87 -8.09 -28.21
CA ASP A 31 8.10 -7.83 -29.63
C ASP A 31 8.13 -9.12 -30.46
N ARG A 32 8.79 -10.17 -29.96
CA ARG A 32 8.85 -11.49 -30.61
C ARG A 32 7.47 -12.11 -30.78
N ASP A 33 6.66 -12.05 -29.71
CA ASP A 33 5.35 -12.70 -29.66
C ASP A 33 4.21 -11.79 -30.12
N GLN A 34 4.51 -10.54 -30.48
CA GLN A 34 3.54 -9.51 -30.85
C GLN A 34 2.42 -9.38 -29.81
N SER A 35 2.79 -9.40 -28.53
CA SER A 35 1.83 -9.37 -27.43
C SER A 35 1.14 -8.00 -27.36
N ASP A 36 -0.19 -7.99 -27.40
CA ASP A 36 -0.97 -6.77 -27.25
C ASP A 36 -0.97 -6.32 -25.78
N THR A 37 -0.18 -5.30 -25.45
CA THR A 37 -0.11 -4.74 -24.10
C THR A 37 -1.27 -3.81 -23.77
N SER A 38 -2.08 -3.41 -24.77
CA SER A 38 -3.25 -2.56 -24.55
C SER A 38 -4.40 -3.27 -23.83
N GLN A 39 -4.32 -4.60 -23.71
CA GLN A 39 -5.26 -5.41 -22.93
C GLN A 39 -5.17 -5.15 -21.41
N PHE A 40 -4.05 -4.60 -20.93
CA PHE A 40 -3.84 -4.29 -19.53
C PHE A 40 -4.38 -2.90 -19.17
N TRP A 41 -4.83 -2.74 -17.93
CA TRP A 41 -5.14 -1.40 -17.44
C TRP A 41 -3.87 -0.55 -17.35
N PRO A 42 -3.92 0.76 -17.72
CA PRO A 42 -2.73 1.61 -17.75
C PRO A 42 -1.93 1.59 -16.43
N PHE A 43 -2.62 1.64 -15.29
CA PHE A 43 -1.96 1.67 -13.98
C PHE A 43 -1.21 0.39 -13.63
N THR A 44 -1.65 -0.78 -14.13
CA THR A 44 -0.95 -2.04 -13.86
C THR A 44 0.25 -2.20 -14.79
N TRP A 45 0.15 -1.71 -16.02
CA TRP A 45 1.26 -1.69 -16.96
C TRP A 45 2.38 -0.74 -16.49
N GLU A 46 2.03 0.46 -16.03
CA GLU A 46 3.01 1.42 -15.52
C GLU A 46 3.84 0.87 -14.35
N GLN A 47 3.26 -0.02 -13.53
CA GLN A 47 3.96 -0.68 -12.42
C GLN A 47 5.03 -1.67 -12.88
N THR A 48 4.99 -2.16 -14.13
CA THR A 48 6.00 -3.07 -14.67
C THR A 48 7.18 -2.33 -15.29
N LEU A 49 7.06 -1.01 -15.49
CA LEU A 49 8.05 -0.19 -16.16
C LEU A 49 9.14 0.29 -15.20
N TYR A 50 10.39 0.04 -15.58
CA TYR A 50 11.57 0.66 -14.98
C TYR A 50 12.40 1.28 -16.10
N GLU A 51 12.68 2.59 -15.99
CA GLU A 51 13.38 3.36 -17.03
C GLU A 51 12.75 3.24 -18.44
N GLY A 52 11.45 2.98 -18.53
CA GLY A 52 10.70 2.84 -19.78
C GLY A 52 10.68 1.41 -20.35
N GLU A 53 11.41 0.48 -19.75
CA GLU A 53 11.43 -0.94 -20.11
C GLU A 53 10.53 -1.74 -19.16
N SER A 54 9.78 -2.70 -19.68
CA SER A 54 8.94 -3.58 -18.86
C SER A 54 9.76 -4.74 -18.31
N TYR A 55 9.64 -5.03 -17.02
CA TYR A 55 10.33 -6.14 -16.33
C TYR A 55 9.37 -7.22 -15.82
N GLY A 56 8.10 -7.15 -16.22
CA GLY A 56 7.09 -8.13 -15.86
C GLY A 56 5.82 -7.95 -16.65
N ALA A 57 4.90 -8.91 -16.52
CA ALA A 57 3.55 -8.78 -17.02
C ALA A 57 2.59 -8.63 -15.83
N PRO A 58 1.59 -7.74 -15.90
CA PRO A 58 0.53 -7.70 -14.90
C PRO A 58 -0.17 -9.07 -14.84
N PHE A 59 -0.34 -9.59 -13.62
CA PHE A 59 -1.01 -10.88 -13.39
C PHE A 59 -2.19 -10.74 -12.43
N GLU A 60 -1.95 -10.14 -11.27
CA GLU A 60 -2.96 -9.91 -10.24
C GLU A 60 -2.78 -8.49 -9.68
N ILE A 61 -3.90 -7.89 -9.26
CA ILE A 61 -3.90 -6.67 -8.45
C ILE A 61 -4.36 -7.02 -7.05
N ASP A 62 -3.74 -6.37 -6.07
CA ASP A 62 -4.09 -6.57 -4.67
C ASP A 62 -4.53 -5.23 -4.07
N VAL A 63 -5.77 -5.18 -3.56
CA VAL A 63 -6.40 -3.97 -3.02
C VAL A 63 -6.61 -4.15 -1.52
N ARG A 64 -6.09 -3.23 -0.72
CA ARG A 64 -6.35 -3.20 0.73
C ARG A 64 -7.65 -2.47 1.01
N VAL A 65 -8.55 -3.12 1.73
CA VAL A 65 -9.83 -2.55 2.19
C VAL A 65 -10.02 -2.82 3.69
N LEU A 66 -10.76 -1.93 4.36
CA LEU A 66 -11.14 -2.12 5.75
C LEU A 66 -12.38 -3.02 5.84
N PHE A 67 -12.23 -4.19 6.45
CA PHE A 67 -13.35 -5.05 6.82
C PHE A 67 -13.91 -4.63 8.18
N TYR A 68 -15.24 -4.59 8.30
CA TYR A 68 -15.91 -4.22 9.55
C TYR A 68 -17.10 -5.15 9.83
N ASN A 69 -17.46 -5.28 11.10
CA ASN A 69 -18.63 -6.05 11.52
C ASN A 69 -19.84 -5.12 11.67
N LYS A 70 -20.81 -5.29 10.77
CA LYS A 70 -22.04 -4.48 10.72
C LYS A 70 -22.86 -4.53 12.01
N ASN A 71 -22.96 -5.70 12.64
CA ASN A 71 -23.75 -5.86 13.87
C ASN A 71 -23.14 -5.04 15.00
N LEU A 72 -21.80 -4.99 15.09
CA LEU A 72 -21.13 -4.21 16.13
C LEU A 72 -21.28 -2.71 15.92
N LEU A 73 -21.20 -2.25 14.67
CA LEU A 73 -21.46 -0.84 14.36
C LEU A 73 -22.90 -0.47 14.75
N GLN A 74 -23.88 -1.31 14.40
CA GLN A 74 -25.29 -1.09 14.75
C GLN A 74 -25.53 -1.13 16.26
N GLU A 75 -24.94 -2.08 16.99
CA GLU A 75 -24.99 -2.16 18.46
C GLU A 75 -24.42 -0.90 19.13
N ALA A 76 -23.40 -0.30 18.51
CA ALA A 76 -22.79 0.95 18.97
C ALA A 76 -23.50 2.23 18.44
N GLY A 77 -24.54 2.09 17.63
CA GLY A 77 -25.32 3.21 17.08
C GLY A 77 -24.73 3.86 15.82
N PHE A 78 -23.76 3.23 15.16
CA PHE A 78 -23.18 3.71 13.90
C PHE A 78 -23.89 3.09 12.68
N GLU A 79 -24.40 3.96 11.79
CA GLU A 79 -25.08 3.52 10.56
C GLU A 79 -24.13 3.21 9.40
N ASN A 80 -22.99 3.91 9.35
CA ASN A 80 -22.02 3.84 8.26
C ASN A 80 -20.62 3.50 8.79
N PRO A 81 -19.79 2.78 8.01
CA PRO A 81 -18.39 2.56 8.36
C PRO A 81 -17.60 3.89 8.37
N PRO A 82 -16.52 3.98 9.16
CA PRO A 82 -15.71 5.18 9.22
C PRO A 82 -15.11 5.50 7.85
N GLN A 83 -15.17 6.77 7.45
CA GLN A 83 -14.62 7.30 6.22
C GLN A 83 -13.29 8.01 6.43
N THR A 84 -12.97 8.38 7.67
CA THR A 84 -11.75 9.10 8.04
C THR A 84 -11.01 8.39 9.17
N TRP A 85 -9.72 8.73 9.35
CA TRP A 85 -8.91 8.22 10.45
C TRP A 85 -9.44 8.65 11.82
N ASP A 86 -9.92 9.90 11.94
CA ASP A 86 -10.50 10.42 13.18
C ASP A 86 -11.80 9.68 13.55
N GLU A 87 -12.63 9.37 12.54
CA GLU A 87 -13.81 8.53 12.75
C GLU A 87 -13.44 7.10 13.15
N LEU A 88 -12.40 6.52 12.52
CA LEU A 88 -11.95 5.17 12.86
C LEU A 88 -11.50 5.08 14.32
N TRP A 89 -10.76 6.08 14.82
CA TRP A 89 -10.36 6.14 16.23
C TRP A 89 -11.56 6.32 17.16
N THR A 90 -12.48 7.23 16.81
CA THR A 90 -13.72 7.44 17.57
C THR A 90 -14.55 6.16 17.66
N TYR A 91 -14.66 5.42 16.56
CA TYR A 91 -15.40 4.16 16.52
C TYR A 91 -14.68 3.08 17.33
N ALA A 92 -13.35 3.03 17.26
CA ALA A 92 -12.56 2.07 18.01
C ALA A 92 -12.75 2.25 19.53
N ASP A 93 -12.69 3.50 20.01
CA ASP A 93 -12.87 3.82 21.43
C ASP A 93 -14.25 3.39 21.96
N VAL A 94 -15.30 3.51 21.14
CA VAL A 94 -16.67 3.08 21.51
C VAL A 94 -16.83 1.55 21.49
N LEU A 95 -16.10 0.88 20.60
CA LEU A 95 -16.24 -0.56 20.36
C LEU A 95 -15.30 -1.42 21.19
N ASP A 96 -14.25 -0.83 21.76
CA ASP A 96 -13.37 -1.48 22.72
C ASP A 96 -14.16 -1.93 23.94
N LYS A 97 -13.90 -3.17 24.40
CA LYS A 97 -14.56 -3.73 25.58
C LYS A 97 -13.53 -4.09 26.63
N TYR A 98 -13.83 -3.70 27.86
CA TYR A 98 -13.05 -4.01 29.06
C TYR A 98 -13.90 -4.87 30.00
N ASP A 99 -13.26 -5.74 30.78
CA ASP A 99 -13.90 -6.46 31.88
C ASP A 99 -14.00 -5.59 33.15
N GLU A 100 -14.60 -6.13 34.22
CA GLU A 100 -14.77 -5.44 35.51
C GLU A 100 -13.43 -5.10 36.18
N ASP A 101 -12.37 -5.85 35.86
CA ASP A 101 -11.02 -5.67 36.37
C ASP A 101 -10.20 -4.66 35.53
N GLY A 102 -10.78 -4.14 34.45
CA GLY A 102 -10.17 -3.16 33.55
C GLY A 102 -9.28 -3.76 32.46
N ASN A 103 -9.30 -5.07 32.24
CA ASN A 103 -8.55 -5.71 31.16
C ASN A 103 -9.30 -5.59 29.83
N LEU A 104 -8.56 -5.30 28.75
CA LEU A 104 -9.11 -5.26 27.38
C LEU A 104 -9.49 -6.68 26.94
N VAL A 105 -10.79 -6.95 26.80
CA VAL A 105 -11.32 -8.24 26.33
C VAL A 105 -11.70 -8.21 24.84
N ARG A 106 -11.80 -7.01 24.25
CA ARG A 106 -11.97 -6.83 22.81
C ARG A 106 -11.26 -5.57 22.34
N MET A 107 -10.43 -5.72 21.32
CA MET A 107 -9.88 -4.60 20.54
C MET A 107 -10.70 -4.39 19.28
N ALA A 108 -11.20 -3.19 19.06
CA ALA A 108 -12.03 -2.79 17.93
C ALA A 108 -11.23 -2.64 16.64
N PHE A 109 -10.01 -2.11 16.72
CA PHE A 109 -9.10 -1.96 15.59
C PHE A 109 -7.71 -2.51 15.93
N LEU A 110 -7.36 -3.64 15.30
CA LEU A 110 -6.04 -4.27 15.44
C LEU A 110 -5.23 -4.03 14.16
N PRO A 111 -4.31 -3.04 14.11
CA PRO A 111 -3.61 -2.63 12.89
C PRO A 111 -2.65 -3.70 12.34
N THR A 112 -2.37 -4.75 13.11
CA THR A 112 -1.48 -5.85 12.72
C THR A 112 -2.23 -7.13 12.34
N TYR A 113 -3.56 -7.10 12.32
CA TYR A 113 -4.36 -8.27 11.95
C TYR A 113 -4.46 -8.42 10.43
N GLY A 114 -4.18 -9.62 9.92
CA GLY A 114 -4.21 -9.94 8.48
C GLY A 114 -2.89 -9.67 7.75
N ASN A 115 -2.97 -9.42 6.44
CA ASN A 115 -1.80 -9.13 5.59
C ASN A 115 -1.51 -7.62 5.53
N VAL A 116 -1.65 -6.94 6.67
CA VAL A 116 -1.39 -5.51 6.80
C VAL A 116 -0.44 -5.29 7.96
N ARG A 117 0.62 -4.53 7.71
CA ARG A 117 1.61 -4.18 8.71
C ARG A 117 1.39 -2.75 9.21
N LEU A 118 1.87 -2.47 10.41
CA LEU A 118 1.71 -1.16 11.05
C LEU A 118 2.24 -0.02 10.18
N ASP A 119 3.34 -0.24 9.46
CA ASP A 119 3.92 0.74 8.54
C ASP A 119 2.95 1.12 7.41
N LEU A 120 2.16 0.18 6.90
CA LEU A 120 1.17 0.47 5.87
C LEU A 120 0.09 1.43 6.38
N TRP A 121 -0.43 1.19 7.58
CA TRP A 121 -1.43 2.07 8.21
C TRP A 121 -0.85 3.43 8.59
N ALA A 122 0.39 3.44 9.09
CA ALA A 122 1.07 4.69 9.40
C ALA A 122 1.24 5.54 8.14
N MET A 123 1.68 4.94 7.02
CA MET A 123 1.88 5.64 5.75
C MET A 123 0.57 6.19 5.16
N THR A 124 -0.54 5.45 5.27
CA THR A 124 -1.86 5.92 4.82
C THR A 124 -2.46 6.97 5.76
N ASN A 125 -1.94 7.13 6.97
CA ASN A 125 -2.23 8.23 7.89
C ASN A 125 -1.18 9.36 7.82
N GLY A 126 -0.40 9.43 6.74
CA GLY A 126 0.55 10.52 6.50
C GLY A 126 1.93 10.36 7.15
N ALA A 127 2.23 9.21 7.77
CA ALA A 127 3.59 8.93 8.25
C ALA A 127 4.54 8.71 7.07
N GLY A 128 5.78 9.17 7.23
CA GLY A 128 6.86 8.97 6.26
C GLY A 128 8.04 8.26 6.91
N TRP A 129 8.82 7.57 6.08
CA TRP A 129 10.14 7.09 6.48
C TRP A 129 11.02 8.29 6.82
N GLN A 130 11.45 8.40 8.09
CA GLN A 130 12.57 9.25 8.43
C GLN A 130 13.85 8.53 7.99
N ALA A 131 14.59 9.13 7.06
CA ALA A 131 15.93 8.65 6.76
C ALA A 131 16.82 8.97 7.97
N CYS A 132 17.35 7.96 8.64
CA CYS A 132 18.44 8.15 9.61
C CYS A 132 19.55 8.94 8.90
N HIS A 133 19.87 10.12 9.46
CA HIS A 133 21.04 10.90 9.07
C HIS A 133 22.29 10.30 9.70
#